data_AF-A0A920EQ63-F1
#
_entry.id   AF-A0A920EQ63-F1
#
_cell.length_a   1.000
_cell.length_b   1.000
_cell.length_c   1.000
_cell.angle_alpha   90.00
_cell.angle_beta   90.00
_cell.angle_gamma   90.00
#
_symmetry.space_group_name_H-M   'P 1'
#
loop_
_entity.id
_entity.type
_entity.pdbx_description
1 polymer ?
#
loop_
_entity_poly.entity_id
_entity_poly.type
_entity_poly.pdbx_seq_one_letter_code
_entity_poly.pdbx_strand_id
1 'polypeptide(L)'
;MRILKTIILIFKICLFGNISSADTISWSEVLDQPNFNVIFLRHALAPGYGDPSEFDISDCKTQRNLNQEGRDQAISIGKGLKWRGFVR
;
A
#
# COMPACT_ATOMS: atom_id res chain seq x y z
N MET A 1 -45.87 -4.19 18.29
CA MET A 1 -45.40 -4.47 16.91
C MET A 1 -44.34 -3.49 16.38
N ARG A 2 -44.37 -2.19 16.71
CA ARG A 2 -43.34 -1.22 16.28
C ARG A 2 -41.93 -1.53 16.81
N ILE A 3 -41.82 -1.77 18.13
CA ILE A 3 -40.54 -2.05 18.80
C ILE A 3 -39.86 -3.30 18.23
N LEU A 4 -40.62 -4.38 18.02
CA LEU A 4 -40.09 -5.63 17.45
C LEU A 4 -39.57 -5.43 16.02
N LYS A 5 -40.27 -4.63 15.19
CA LYS A 5 -39.80 -4.30 13.84
C LYS A 5 -38.52 -3.47 13.86
N THR A 6 -38.39 -2.53 14.80
CA THR A 6 -37.17 -1.73 14.98
C THR A 6 -35.99 -2.59 15.41
N ILE A 7 -36.19 -3.54 16.34
CA ILE A 7 -35.14 -4.47 16.77
C ILE A 7 -34.67 -5.35 15.62
N ILE A 8 -35.59 -5.90 14.83
CA ILE A 8 -35.26 -6.71 13.64
C ILE A 8 -34.48 -5.89 12.61
N LEU A 9 -34.84 -4.61 12.43
CA LEU A 9 -34.14 -3.72 11.50
C LEU A 9 -32.71 -3.43 11.96
N ILE A 10 -32.51 -3.10 13.23
CA ILE A 10 -31.19 -2.86 13.82
C ILE A 10 -30.33 -4.12 13.74
N PHE A 11 -30.89 -5.28 14.08
CA PHE A 11 -30.17 -6.56 14.03
C PHE A 11 -29.69 -6.90 12.61
N LYS A 12 -30.50 -6.64 11.57
CA LYS A 12 -30.07 -6.79 10.18
C LYS A 12 -28.92 -5.83 9.84
N ILE A 13 -29.02 -4.56 10.21
CA ILE A 13 -27.96 -3.58 9.96
C ILE A 13 -26.65 -3.98 10.64
N CYS A 14 -26.70 -4.52 11.86
CA CYS A 14 -25.52 -5.00 12.57
C CYS A 14 -24.92 -6.29 11.97
N LEU A 15 -25.74 -7.20 11.44
CA LEU A 15 -25.27 -8.44 10.81
C LEU A 15 -24.71 -8.26 9.40
N PHE A 16 -25.12 -7.21 8.68
CA PHE A 16 -24.62 -6.85 7.35
C PHE A 16 -23.65 -5.66 7.41
N GLY A 17 -22.87 -5.56 8.49
CA GLY A 17 -21.80 -4.56 8.59
C GLY A 17 -20.85 -4.65 7.39
N ASN A 18 -20.44 -3.48 6.87
CA ASN A 18 -19.64 -3.34 5.66
C ASN A 18 -18.41 -4.27 5.67
N ILE A 19 -18.37 -5.23 4.75
CA ILE A 19 -17.16 -5.99 4.43
C ILE A 19 -16.22 -5.00 3.73
N SER A 20 -15.33 -4.38 4.49
CA SER A 20 -14.24 -3.59 3.92
C SER A 20 -13.18 -4.57 3.42
N SER A 21 -13.07 -4.70 2.10
CA SER A 21 -11.93 -5.35 1.46
C SER A 21 -10.97 -4.27 1.02
N ALA A 22 -9.68 -4.45 1.29
CA ALA A 22 -8.66 -3.65 0.64
C ALA A 22 -8.53 -4.15 -0.79
N ASP A 23 -8.81 -3.29 -1.76
CA ASP A 23 -8.57 -3.62 -3.17
C ASP A 23 -7.07 -3.84 -3.36
N THR A 24 -6.70 -5.04 -3.80
CA THR A 24 -5.35 -5.31 -4.27
C THR A 24 -5.27 -4.89 -5.73
N ILE A 25 -5.00 -3.61 -5.97
CA ILE A 25 -4.72 -3.15 -7.32
C ILE A 25 -3.41 -3.79 -7.79
N SER A 26 -3.48 -4.54 -8.90
CA SER A 26 -2.30 -5.17 -9.48
C SER A 26 -1.42 -4.14 -10.18
N TRP A 27 -0.11 -4.41 -10.27
CA TRP A 27 0.79 -3.56 -11.07
C TRP A 27 0.35 -3.45 -12.53
N SER A 28 -0.28 -4.48 -13.11
CA SER A 28 -0.90 -4.41 -14.44
C SER A 28 -2.02 -3.38 -14.48
N GLU A 29 -2.94 -3.38 -13.51
CA GLU A 29 -4.03 -2.40 -13.45
C GLU A 29 -3.54 -0.95 -13.30
N VAL A 30 -2.53 -0.69 -12.47
CA VAL A 30 -1.96 0.67 -12.30
C VAL A 30 -1.21 1.14 -13.52
N LEU A 31 -0.78 0.25 -14.40
CA LEU A 31 0.11 0.64 -15.48
C LEU A 31 -0.55 0.58 -16.86
N ASP A 32 -1.69 -0.09 -16.97
CA ASP A 32 -2.42 -0.24 -18.23
C ASP A 32 -3.53 0.82 -18.44
N GLN A 33 -3.79 1.71 -17.46
CA GLN A 33 -4.71 2.83 -17.71
C GLN A 33 -4.05 3.99 -18.46
N PRO A 34 -4.76 4.58 -19.44
CA PRO A 34 -4.19 5.50 -20.41
C PRO A 34 -3.72 6.85 -19.83
N ASN A 35 -4.23 7.26 -18.66
CA ASN A 35 -4.04 8.61 -18.12
C ASN A 35 -3.70 8.59 -16.62
N PHE A 36 -2.50 8.12 -16.25
CA PHE A 36 -2.01 8.30 -14.88
C PHE A 36 -1.15 9.55 -14.78
N ASN A 37 -1.64 10.57 -14.08
CA ASN A 37 -0.91 11.81 -13.87
C ASN A 37 0.04 11.75 -12.65
N VAL A 38 -0.22 10.86 -11.68
CA VAL A 38 0.57 10.72 -10.44
C VAL A 38 0.48 9.29 -9.90
N ILE A 39 1.61 8.69 -9.53
CA ILE A 39 1.68 7.39 -8.82
C ILE A 39 2.18 7.65 -7.40
N PHE A 40 1.41 7.26 -6.38
CA PHE A 40 1.87 7.21 -4.99
C PHE A 40 2.33 5.80 -4.66
N LEU A 41 3.59 5.65 -4.27
CA LEU A 41 4.19 4.37 -3.96
C LEU A 41 4.74 4.36 -2.54
N ARG A 42 4.37 3.34 -1.76
CA ARG A 42 5.05 3.04 -0.50
C ARG A 42 6.45 2.49 -0.79
N HIS A 43 7.44 2.86 0.03
CA HIS A 43 8.77 2.28 -0.05
C HIS A 43 8.73 0.73 0.01
N ALA A 44 9.69 0.09 -0.65
CA ALA A 44 9.89 -1.36 -0.57
C ALA A 44 10.34 -1.81 0.84
N LEU A 45 10.49 -3.12 1.07
CA LEU A 45 10.74 -3.63 2.42
C LEU A 45 12.01 -3.04 3.09
N ALA A 46 11.81 -2.31 4.19
CA ALA A 46 12.84 -1.84 5.10
C ALA A 46 12.48 -2.34 6.52
N PRO A 47 13.11 -3.41 7.02
CA PRO A 47 12.77 -4.02 8.31
C PRO A 47 12.87 -3.06 9.50
N GLY A 48 12.11 -3.35 10.55
CA GLY A 48 12.04 -2.53 11.77
C GLY A 48 10.99 -1.41 11.68
N TYR A 49 10.98 -0.56 12.71
CA TYR A 49 10.07 0.58 12.83
C TYR A 49 10.83 1.80 13.36
N GLY A 50 10.49 2.99 12.86
CA GLY A 50 11.19 4.23 13.19
C GLY A 50 12.59 4.31 12.59
N ASP A 51 13.35 5.31 13.03
CA ASP A 51 14.76 5.45 12.70
C ASP A 51 15.64 4.79 13.79
N PRO A 52 16.85 4.30 13.46
CA PRO A 52 17.78 3.74 14.43
C PRO A 52 18.22 4.75 15.50
N SER A 53 18.66 4.27 16.67
CA SER A 53 19.07 5.15 17.79
C SER A 53 20.23 6.09 17.46
N GLU A 54 21.10 5.65 16.57
CA GLU A 54 22.30 6.32 16.10
C GLU A 54 22.10 7.02 14.74
N PHE A 55 20.83 7.29 14.38
CA PHE A 55 20.49 7.96 13.13
C PHE A 55 21.24 9.29 12.96
N ASP A 56 21.97 9.37 11.86
CA ASP A 56 22.60 10.58 11.35
C ASP A 56 22.12 10.81 9.91
N ILE A 57 21.48 11.96 9.68
CA ILE A 57 20.99 12.37 8.36
C ILE A 57 22.12 12.46 7.33
N SER A 58 23.35 12.69 7.76
CA SER A 58 24.54 12.80 6.92
C SER A 58 25.21 11.44 6.60
N ASP A 59 24.87 10.36 7.33
CA ASP A 59 25.36 9.00 7.07
C ASP A 59 24.21 8.03 6.80
N CYS A 60 23.99 7.72 5.52
CA CYS A 60 22.97 6.77 5.09
C CYS A 60 23.06 5.39 5.77
N LYS A 61 24.24 4.97 6.22
CA LYS A 61 24.41 3.64 6.86
C LYS A 61 23.71 3.54 8.20
N THR A 62 23.48 4.67 8.87
CA THR A 62 22.81 4.75 10.18
C THR A 62 21.28 4.83 10.07
N GLN A 63 20.74 4.88 8.85
CA GLN A 63 19.30 5.02 8.60
C GLN A 63 18.62 3.65 8.45
N ARG A 64 17.28 3.62 8.55
CA ARG A 64 16.51 2.41 8.26
C ARG A 64 16.42 2.18 6.76
N ASN A 65 17.33 1.34 6.26
CA ASN A 65 17.49 1.05 4.84
C ASN A 65 16.68 -0.18 4.37
N LEU A 66 16.50 -0.28 3.04
CA LEU A 66 15.98 -1.48 2.41
C LEU A 66 16.90 -2.68 2.68
N ASN A 67 16.32 -3.83 3.04
CA ASN A 67 17.07 -5.09 3.07
C ASN A 67 17.25 -5.64 1.64
N GLN A 68 17.86 -6.81 1.49
CA GLN A 68 18.06 -7.41 0.17
C GLN A 68 16.73 -7.61 -0.58
N GLU A 69 15.73 -8.18 0.09
CA GLU A 69 14.39 -8.37 -0.49
C GLU A 69 13.76 -7.05 -0.94
N GLY A 70 13.84 -6.00 -0.11
CA GLY A 70 13.34 -4.68 -0.44
C GLY A 70 14.06 -4.05 -1.63
N ARG A 71 15.37 -4.29 -1.78
CA ARG A 71 16.11 -3.87 -2.97
C ARG A 71 15.64 -4.62 -4.22
N ASP A 72 15.42 -5.92 -4.11
CA ASP A 72 14.92 -6.74 -5.22
C ASP A 72 13.51 -6.30 -5.65
N GLN A 73 12.64 -6.00 -4.67
CA GLN A 73 11.32 -5.39 -4.90
C GLN A 73 11.44 -4.04 -5.62
N ALA A 74 12.29 -3.12 -5.14
CA ALA A 74 12.48 -1.81 -5.76
C ALA A 74 12.99 -1.91 -7.21
N ILE A 75 13.91 -2.83 -7.48
CA ILE A 75 14.41 -3.11 -8.83
C ILE A 75 13.30 -3.64 -9.74
N SER A 76 12.50 -4.59 -9.25
CA SER A 76 11.37 -5.15 -10.01
C SER A 76 10.35 -4.09 -10.38
N ILE A 77 9.98 -3.23 -9.42
CA ILE A 77 9.07 -2.11 -9.64
C ILE A 77 9.64 -1.14 -10.67
N GLY A 78 10.91 -0.74 -10.53
CA GLY A 78 11.58 0.16 -11.46
C GLY A 78 11.62 -0.38 -12.89
N LYS A 79 11.89 -1.69 -13.07
CA LYS A 79 11.81 -2.35 -14.38
C LYS A 79 10.41 -2.29 -14.97
N GLY A 80 9.38 -2.55 -14.16
CA GLY A 80 7.97 -2.49 -14.58
C GLY A 80 7.56 -1.08 -15.04
N LEU A 81 7.96 -0.05 -14.30
CA LEU A 81 7.71 1.35 -14.64
C LEU A 81 8.44 1.76 -15.93
N LYS A 82 9.71 1.36 -16.08
CA LYS A 82 10.50 1.65 -17.28
C LYS A 82 9.92 0.99 -18.53
N TRP A 83 9.53 -0.27 -18.44
CA TRP A 83 8.91 -1.01 -19.56
C TRP A 83 7.65 -0.33 -20.10
N ARG A 84 6.86 0.30 -19.22
CA ARG A 84 5.65 1.05 -19.59
C ARG A 84 5.89 2.54 -19.88
N GLY A 85 7.13 3.03 -19.82
CA GLY A 85 7.47 4.41 -20.19
C GLY A 85 7.23 5.46 -19.10
N PHE A 86 7.02 5.05 -17.84
CA PHE A 86 6.83 6.00 -16.72
C PHE A 86 8.14 6.64 -16.24
N VAL A 87 9.28 5.95 -16.42
CA VAL A 87 10.61 6.42 -16.01
C VAL A 87 11.62 6.14 -17.11
N ARG A 88 12.61 7.03 -17.28
CA ARG A 88 13.65 6.95 -18.32
C ARG A 88 14.80 6.03 -17.91
#